data_AF-A0A9N8QC14-F1
#
_entry.id   AF-A0A9N8QC14-F1
#
_cell.length_a   1.000
_cell.length_b   1.000
_cell.length_c   1.000
_cell.angle_alpha   90.00
_cell.angle_beta   90.00
_cell.angle_gamma   90.00
#
_symmetry.space_group_name_H-M   'P 1'
#
loop_
_entity.id
_entity.type
_entity.pdbx_description
1 polymer ?
#
loop_
_entity_poly.entity_id
_entity_poly.type
_entity_poly.pdbx_seq_one_letter_code
_entity_poly.pdbx_strand_id
1 'polypeptide(L)'
;MNVRVIRTTFQDRRSLERSLCGGHLSWSLAPRVTKSRFLRVHLAALLTRVSTSPSIRRSSRHKITMASVQNKLLRTANAPGGAPTETETLVCQALVDLENNVPELRAELRPLQISAASEIDVRGGKKAIAIFVPIPQQKAYRKVQQRLTRELEKKFSDRHVIFVAQRRILGKPGRHSRVQQPRPRSRTLTAVHEAILADVVYPTEITGKRTRVATDGSKLIKCFLDAKDATSLEYKLDSFSSVYRKLTGKDVSFVFRDADAL
;
A
#
# COMPACT_ATOMS: atom_id res chain seq x y z
N MET A 1 -8.83 -29.24 -71.77
CA MET A 1 -8.73 -27.80 -72.12
C MET A 1 -7.52 -27.20 -71.39
N ASN A 2 -6.97 -26.09 -71.88
CA ASN A 2 -5.54 -25.77 -71.74
C ASN A 2 -5.00 -25.54 -70.33
N VAL A 3 -3.81 -26.10 -70.09
CA VAL A 3 -2.86 -25.70 -69.05
C VAL A 3 -1.84 -24.72 -69.67
N ARG A 4 -1.48 -23.65 -68.95
CA ARG A 4 -0.22 -22.89 -69.09
C ARG A 4 0.29 -22.68 -67.65
N VAL A 5 1.47 -23.13 -67.23
CA VAL A 5 2.84 -23.07 -67.78
C VAL A 5 3.39 -21.65 -67.89
N ILE A 6 4.35 -21.33 -67.02
CA ILE A 6 5.67 -20.68 -67.23
C ILE A 6 6.35 -20.71 -65.84
N ARG A 7 7.28 -21.63 -65.55
CA ARG A 7 8.73 -21.67 -65.88
C ARG A 7 9.58 -20.74 -64.99
N THR A 8 10.30 -21.29 -63.99
CA THR A 8 11.76 -21.64 -63.97
C THR A 8 12.69 -20.41 -63.90
N THR A 9 13.83 -20.36 -63.18
CA THR A 9 14.74 -21.39 -62.62
C THR A 9 14.99 -21.11 -61.10
N PHE A 10 16.01 -21.55 -60.33
CA PHE A 10 17.27 -22.32 -60.53
C PHE A 10 17.68 -23.08 -59.24
N GLN A 11 18.89 -23.66 -59.20
CA GLN A 11 19.53 -24.39 -58.09
C GLN A 11 20.53 -23.48 -57.33
N ASP A 12 20.67 -23.51 -56.00
CA ASP A 12 21.14 -24.59 -55.09
C ASP A 12 22.63 -24.95 -55.25
N ARG A 13 23.42 -24.78 -54.15
CA ARG A 13 24.65 -25.52 -53.82
C ARG A 13 25.26 -25.14 -52.45
N ARG A 14 25.34 -26.14 -51.55
CA ARG A 14 26.52 -26.60 -50.74
C ARG A 14 27.37 -25.54 -50.00
N SER A 15 27.49 -25.49 -48.66
CA SER A 15 27.93 -26.49 -47.64
C SER A 15 29.46 -26.71 -47.51
N LEU A 16 29.97 -26.72 -46.26
CA LEU A 16 31.32 -27.17 -45.81
C LEU A 16 32.49 -26.21 -46.16
N GLU A 17 33.63 -26.08 -45.43
CA GLU A 17 34.05 -26.48 -44.07
C GLU A 17 35.37 -25.74 -43.64
N ARG A 18 35.65 -25.65 -42.32
CA ARG A 18 36.97 -25.67 -41.59
C ARG A 18 38.15 -24.70 -41.86
N SER A 19 38.73 -24.26 -40.73
CA SER A 19 40.20 -24.15 -40.40
C SER A 19 41.07 -23.08 -41.12
N LEU A 20 42.21 -22.56 -40.60
CA LEU A 20 42.91 -22.55 -39.29
C LEU A 20 44.05 -21.46 -39.33
N CYS A 21 44.53 -20.98 -38.16
CA CYS A 21 45.80 -20.22 -37.95
C CYS A 21 45.95 -18.81 -38.62
N GLY A 22 46.80 -17.85 -38.21
CA GLY A 22 47.64 -17.68 -37.01
C GLY A 22 48.76 -16.59 -37.20
N GLY A 23 48.99 -15.70 -36.22
CA GLY A 23 50.10 -14.69 -36.18
C GLY A 23 49.92 -13.40 -37.03
N HIS A 24 50.63 -12.27 -36.82
CA HIS A 24 51.54 -11.82 -35.74
C HIS A 24 51.74 -10.27 -35.80
N LEU A 25 51.97 -9.59 -34.65
CA LEU A 25 52.62 -8.25 -34.37
C LEU A 25 52.66 -7.13 -35.45
N SER A 26 52.38 -5.84 -35.13
CA SER A 26 53.38 -4.92 -34.53
C SER A 26 52.79 -3.55 -34.05
N TRP A 27 53.64 -2.69 -33.45
CA TRP A 27 53.30 -1.38 -32.81
C TRP A 27 53.79 -0.14 -33.60
N SER A 28 53.10 1.00 -33.45
CA SER A 28 53.67 2.37 -33.22
C SER A 28 52.52 3.41 -33.20
N LEU A 29 52.24 4.13 -32.10
CA LEU A 29 52.89 5.37 -31.59
C LEU A 29 52.67 6.65 -32.45
N ALA A 30 52.18 7.71 -31.80
CA ALA A 30 51.91 9.07 -32.29
C ALA A 30 53.22 9.90 -32.50
N PRO A 31 53.26 11.23 -32.78
CA PRO A 31 52.20 12.26 -32.84
C PRO A 31 52.38 13.34 -33.95
N ARG A 32 51.66 14.49 -33.90
CA ARG A 32 52.24 15.86 -33.70
C ARG A 32 51.20 16.99 -33.90
N VAL A 33 51.44 18.13 -33.22
CA VAL A 33 50.60 19.34 -33.11
C VAL A 33 51.22 20.52 -33.89
N THR A 34 50.39 21.46 -34.40
CA THR A 34 50.80 22.86 -34.69
C THR A 34 49.70 23.89 -34.31
N LYS A 35 50.10 25.15 -34.09
CA LYS A 35 49.31 26.26 -33.51
C LYS A 35 49.36 27.53 -34.39
N SER A 36 48.31 28.37 -34.35
CA SER A 36 48.36 29.86 -34.24
C SER A 36 46.95 30.46 -34.44
N ARG A 37 46.36 31.24 -33.51
CA ARG A 37 46.49 32.70 -33.27
C ARG A 37 46.17 33.61 -34.47
N PHE A 38 45.16 34.49 -34.35
CA PHE A 38 45.32 35.97 -34.35
C PHE A 38 44.04 36.74 -33.92
N LEU A 39 44.18 38.03 -33.59
CA LEU A 39 43.22 38.92 -32.90
C LEU A 39 42.36 39.82 -33.84
N ARG A 40 41.18 40.25 -33.36
CA ARG A 40 40.61 41.65 -33.37
C ARG A 40 39.23 41.63 -32.67
N VAL A 41 38.97 42.28 -31.51
CA VAL A 41 38.89 43.72 -31.13
C VAL A 41 37.54 44.40 -31.45
N HIS A 42 36.80 44.71 -30.36
CA HIS A 42 35.71 45.70 -30.11
C HIS A 42 34.79 46.23 -31.25
N LEU A 43 33.46 46.33 -31.05
CA LEU A 43 32.81 47.45 -30.32
C LEU A 43 31.38 47.15 -29.76
N ALA A 44 30.94 48.01 -28.84
CA ALA A 44 29.61 48.25 -28.23
C ALA A 44 28.36 48.19 -29.16
N ALA A 45 27.09 48.13 -28.69
CA ALA A 45 26.44 47.86 -27.38
C ALA A 45 24.88 47.79 -27.56
N LEU A 46 24.13 47.64 -26.44
CA LEU A 46 22.67 47.89 -26.29
C LEU A 46 21.73 47.03 -27.18
N LEU A 47 20.92 46.13 -26.62
CA LEU A 47 19.74 46.48 -25.82
C LEU A 47 19.23 45.32 -24.94
N THR A 48 18.52 45.68 -23.87
CA THR A 48 17.98 44.78 -22.84
C THR A 48 16.70 44.05 -23.26
N ARG A 49 16.61 42.75 -22.93
CA ARG A 49 15.38 42.11 -22.40
C ARG A 49 15.69 40.73 -21.81
N VAL A 50 15.97 40.70 -20.51
CA VAL A 50 15.96 39.49 -19.70
C VAL A 50 14.51 39.05 -19.54
N SER A 51 14.10 38.00 -20.26
CA SER A 51 12.79 37.36 -20.09
C SER A 51 12.86 36.25 -19.03
N THR A 52 13.15 36.62 -17.78
CA THR A 52 13.02 35.71 -16.65
C THR A 52 11.56 35.33 -16.46
N SER A 53 11.17 34.16 -16.99
CA SER A 53 9.86 33.58 -16.74
C SER A 53 9.69 33.33 -15.24
N PRO A 54 8.72 33.96 -14.55
CA PRO A 54 8.46 33.61 -13.17
C PRO A 54 7.79 32.23 -13.15
N SER A 55 8.56 31.17 -12.89
CA SER A 55 7.97 29.87 -12.62
C SER A 55 7.18 29.97 -11.33
N ILE A 56 5.86 30.16 -11.44
CA ILE A 56 4.96 30.20 -10.28
C ILE A 56 4.94 28.79 -9.68
N ARG A 57 5.88 28.54 -8.76
CA ARG A 57 5.76 27.45 -7.80
C ARG A 57 4.50 27.72 -6.99
N ARG A 58 3.38 27.09 -7.39
CA ARG A 58 2.21 26.95 -6.51
C ARG A 58 2.62 26.10 -5.31
N SER A 59 3.27 26.74 -4.35
CA SER A 59 3.28 26.29 -2.97
C SER A 59 1.82 26.23 -2.54
N SER A 60 1.28 25.02 -2.48
CA SER A 60 -0.04 24.74 -1.94
C SER A 60 0.00 24.97 -0.43
N ARG A 61 -0.09 26.25 -0.04
CA ARG A 61 -0.40 26.67 1.33
C ARG A 61 -1.62 25.85 1.77
N HIS A 62 -1.40 24.85 2.61
CA HIS A 62 -2.47 24.11 3.24
C HIS A 62 -3.19 25.10 4.15
N LYS A 63 -4.36 25.58 3.72
CA LYS A 63 -5.23 26.38 4.60
C LYS A 63 -5.56 25.49 5.78
N ILE A 64 -5.18 25.90 6.98
CA ILE A 64 -5.53 25.21 8.22
C ILE A 64 -7.00 25.53 8.52
N THR A 65 -7.90 24.83 7.83
CA THR A 65 -9.32 24.84 8.14
C THR A 65 -9.57 24.03 9.41
N MET A 66 -10.51 24.48 10.23
CA MET A 66 -10.98 23.76 11.41
C MET A 66 -11.45 22.34 11.02
N ALA A 67 -11.27 21.38 11.92
CA ALA A 67 -11.72 20.01 11.70
C ALA A 67 -13.26 19.97 11.73
N SER A 68 -13.88 19.85 10.57
CA SER A 68 -15.28 19.47 10.43
C SER A 68 -15.39 17.95 10.26
N VAL A 69 -16.55 17.39 10.59
CA VAL A 69 -16.89 15.98 10.36
C VAL A 69 -16.61 15.56 8.92
N GLN A 70 -16.87 16.45 7.95
CA GLN A 70 -16.61 16.22 6.53
C GLN A 70 -15.10 16.24 6.17
N ASN A 71 -14.30 17.14 6.79
CA ASN A 71 -12.85 17.19 6.56
C ASN A 71 -12.12 15.93 7.02
N LYS A 72 -12.72 15.17 7.95
CA LYS A 72 -12.20 13.89 8.44
C LYS A 72 -12.48 12.69 7.54
N LEU A 73 -13.40 12.80 6.58
CA LEU A 73 -13.80 11.69 5.73
C LEU A 73 -13.12 11.78 4.35
N LEU A 74 -12.24 10.83 4.06
CA LEU A 74 -11.50 10.71 2.79
C LEU A 74 -11.88 9.42 2.06
N ARG A 75 -12.85 9.49 1.15
CA ARG A 75 -13.24 8.37 0.26
C ARG A 75 -12.04 7.93 -0.60
N THR A 76 -11.38 6.85 -0.20
CA THR A 76 -10.33 6.19 -1.00
C THR A 76 -10.94 5.09 -1.89
N ALA A 77 -10.17 4.58 -2.85
CA ALA A 77 -10.65 3.77 -3.99
C ALA A 77 -11.40 2.45 -3.68
N ASN A 78 -11.57 2.07 -2.41
CA ASN A 78 -12.34 0.91 -1.96
C ASN A 78 -13.47 1.28 -0.95
N ALA A 79 -13.61 2.55 -0.57
CA ALA A 79 -14.72 3.02 0.27
C ALA A 79 -16.03 3.07 -0.54
N PRO A 80 -17.21 2.85 0.08
CA PRO A 80 -18.48 2.99 -0.62
C PRO A 80 -18.63 4.43 -1.13
N GLY A 81 -18.91 4.58 -2.43
CA GLY A 81 -19.01 5.88 -3.12
C GLY A 81 -20.30 6.66 -2.85
N GLY A 82 -20.92 6.45 -1.69
CA GLY A 82 -22.20 7.05 -1.31
C GLY A 82 -22.07 8.13 -0.23
N ALA A 83 -23.24 8.64 0.18
CA ALA A 83 -23.41 9.51 1.35
C ALA A 83 -22.75 8.88 2.61
N PRO A 84 -22.29 9.70 3.57
CA PRO A 84 -21.76 9.19 4.83
C PRO A 84 -22.81 8.35 5.56
N THR A 85 -22.41 7.15 5.99
CA THR A 85 -23.24 6.31 6.85
C THR A 85 -23.35 6.92 8.25
N GLU A 86 -24.38 6.54 9.00
CA GLU A 86 -24.58 6.98 10.38
C GLU A 86 -23.35 6.64 11.25
N THR A 87 -22.81 5.42 11.09
CA THR A 87 -21.60 4.97 11.78
C THR A 87 -20.35 5.79 11.42
N GLU A 88 -20.18 6.17 10.15
CA GLU A 88 -19.10 7.07 9.73
C GLU A 88 -19.23 8.46 10.35
N THR A 89 -20.45 8.98 10.40
CA THR A 89 -20.75 10.30 10.97
C THR A 89 -20.47 10.34 12.48
N LEU A 90 -20.92 9.32 13.22
CA LEU A 90 -20.65 9.17 14.65
C LEU A 90 -19.15 9.05 14.97
N VAL A 91 -18.41 8.25 14.20
CA VAL A 91 -16.95 8.11 14.40
C VAL A 91 -16.21 9.40 14.05
N CYS A 92 -16.60 10.10 12.98
CA CYS A 92 -15.99 11.38 12.63
C CYS A 92 -16.29 12.48 13.66
N GLN A 93 -17.50 12.52 14.23
CA GLN A 93 -17.83 13.41 15.35
C GLN A 93 -16.97 13.10 16.57
N ALA A 94 -16.87 11.83 16.98
CA ALA A 94 -16.05 11.41 18.11
C ALA A 94 -14.58 11.81 17.95
N LEU A 95 -14.00 11.75 16.74
CA LEU A 95 -12.64 12.26 16.48
C LEU A 95 -12.51 13.77 16.66
N VAL A 96 -13.48 14.55 16.19
CA VAL A 96 -13.48 16.03 16.37
C VAL A 96 -13.61 16.38 17.85
N ASP A 97 -14.43 15.64 18.61
CA ASP A 97 -14.53 15.82 20.05
C ASP A 97 -13.21 15.52 20.75
N LEU A 98 -12.50 14.44 20.38
CA LEU A 98 -11.19 14.11 20.96
C LEU A 98 -10.11 15.16 20.64
N GLU A 99 -10.14 15.79 19.47
CA GLU A 99 -9.23 16.90 19.11
C GLU A 99 -9.42 18.17 19.95
N ASN A 100 -10.61 18.36 20.52
CA ASN A 100 -10.92 19.50 21.38
C ASN A 100 -10.74 19.17 22.86
N ASN A 101 -11.05 17.94 23.28
CA ASN A 101 -10.96 17.53 24.69
C ASN A 101 -9.53 17.15 25.12
N VAL A 102 -8.68 16.64 24.22
CA VAL A 102 -7.33 16.16 24.58
C VAL A 102 -6.25 16.94 23.82
N PRO A 103 -5.56 17.91 24.45
CA PRO A 103 -4.59 18.77 23.77
C PRO A 103 -3.36 18.02 23.24
N GLU A 104 -2.95 16.92 23.90
CA GLU A 104 -1.85 16.05 23.44
C GLU A 104 -2.15 15.42 22.07
N LEU A 105 -3.36 14.91 21.89
CA LEU A 105 -3.76 14.20 20.66
C LEU A 105 -4.07 15.17 19.51
N ARG A 106 -4.38 16.44 19.81
CA ARG A 106 -4.78 17.47 18.85
C ARG A 106 -3.77 17.69 17.71
N ALA A 107 -2.47 17.58 18.00
CA ALA A 107 -1.42 17.74 16.99
C ALA A 107 -1.36 16.55 16.02
N GLU A 108 -1.53 15.32 16.54
CA GLU A 108 -1.44 14.09 15.77
C GLU A 108 -2.73 13.77 15.02
N LEU A 109 -3.89 14.01 15.62
CA LEU A 109 -5.21 13.74 15.04
C LEU A 109 -5.56 14.71 13.90
N ARG A 110 -5.21 16.00 14.00
CA ARG A 110 -5.59 17.04 13.01
C ARG A 110 -5.36 16.64 11.54
N PRO A 111 -4.17 16.13 11.13
CA PRO A 111 -3.94 15.68 9.75
C PRO A 111 -4.54 14.31 9.40
N LEU A 112 -5.04 13.54 10.36
CA LEU A 112 -5.59 12.21 10.14
C LEU A 112 -7.03 12.25 9.65
N GLN A 113 -7.34 11.29 8.77
CA GLN A 113 -8.64 11.09 8.15
C GLN A 113 -9.02 9.60 8.21
N ILE A 114 -10.30 9.31 8.00
CA ILE A 114 -10.88 7.97 7.91
C ILE A 114 -11.45 7.79 6.50
N SER A 115 -11.36 6.59 5.93
CA SER A 115 -11.97 6.28 4.62
C SER A 115 -13.38 5.74 4.71
N ALA A 116 -13.65 4.90 5.71
CA ALA A 116 -14.97 4.37 6.01
C ALA A 116 -15.00 3.84 7.45
N ALA A 117 -16.18 3.59 8.00
CA ALA A 117 -16.37 2.87 9.25
C ALA A 117 -17.54 1.90 9.11
N SER A 118 -17.34 0.64 9.48
CA SER A 118 -18.38 -0.39 9.43
C SER A 118 -18.59 -1.03 10.80
N GLU A 119 -19.84 -1.08 11.25
CA GLU A 119 -20.23 -1.92 12.38
C GLU A 119 -20.29 -3.39 11.93
N ILE A 120 -19.81 -4.29 12.80
CA ILE A 120 -19.69 -5.74 12.56
C ILE A 120 -20.14 -6.45 13.83
N ASP A 121 -21.12 -7.34 13.72
CA ASP A 121 -21.60 -8.15 14.85
C ASP A 121 -20.57 -9.22 15.23
N VAL A 122 -20.36 -9.40 16.53
CA VAL A 122 -19.40 -10.36 17.10
C VAL A 122 -20.16 -11.54 17.71
N ARG A 123 -19.54 -12.73 17.72
CA ARG A 123 -20.05 -13.85 18.54
C ARG A 123 -20.14 -13.42 20.00
N GLY A 124 -21.31 -13.60 20.62
CA GLY A 124 -21.60 -13.13 21.98
C GLY A 124 -22.37 -11.81 22.07
N GLY A 125 -22.98 -11.33 20.98
CA GLY A 125 -23.94 -10.21 21.00
C GLY A 125 -23.33 -8.81 21.11
N LYS A 126 -22.04 -8.71 21.43
CA LYS A 126 -21.25 -7.48 21.31
C LYS A 126 -21.12 -7.08 19.84
N LYS A 127 -20.89 -5.79 19.60
CA LYS A 127 -20.60 -5.25 18.28
C LYS A 127 -19.18 -4.70 18.22
N ALA A 128 -18.57 -4.71 17.05
CA ALA A 128 -17.25 -4.13 16.80
C ALA A 128 -17.33 -3.08 15.69
N ILE A 129 -16.63 -1.96 15.86
CA ILE A 129 -16.50 -0.92 14.84
C ILE A 129 -15.14 -1.10 14.18
N ALA A 130 -15.15 -1.51 12.91
CA ALA A 130 -13.96 -1.53 12.06
C ALA A 130 -13.80 -0.17 11.36
N ILE A 131 -12.75 0.57 11.73
CA ILE A 131 -12.41 1.88 11.14
C ILE A 131 -11.37 1.68 10.04
N PHE A 132 -11.72 2.05 8.82
CA PHE A 132 -10.86 1.94 7.65
C PHE A 132 -9.97 3.16 7.48
N VAL A 133 -8.66 2.98 7.65
CA VAL A 133 -7.65 4.04 7.61
C VAL A 133 -6.99 4.12 6.23
N PRO A 134 -6.79 5.32 5.63
CA PRO A 134 -5.98 5.46 4.41
C PRO A 134 -4.55 4.94 4.64
N ILE A 135 -4.04 4.05 3.76
CA ILE A 135 -2.68 3.47 3.89
C ILE A 135 -1.57 4.52 4.15
N PRO A 136 -1.55 5.71 3.49
CA PRO A 136 -0.50 6.71 3.76
C PRO A 136 -0.47 7.20 5.22
N GLN A 137 -1.63 7.20 5.90
CA GLN A 137 -1.79 7.66 7.27
C GLN A 137 -1.64 6.51 8.30
N GLN A 138 -1.65 5.24 7.88
CA GLN A 138 -1.57 4.06 8.76
C GLN A 138 -0.38 4.13 9.73
N LYS A 139 0.79 4.60 9.29
CA LYS A 139 1.98 4.75 10.14
C LYS A 139 1.81 5.81 11.23
N ALA A 140 1.04 6.86 10.96
CA ALA A 140 0.76 7.89 11.94
C ALA A 140 -0.28 7.38 12.95
N TYR A 141 -1.38 6.77 12.50
CA TYR A 141 -2.35 6.10 13.38
C TYR A 141 -1.67 5.12 14.34
N ARG A 142 -0.77 4.24 13.86
CA ARG A 142 -0.05 3.27 14.70
C ARG A 142 0.73 3.90 15.88
N LYS A 143 1.17 5.16 15.81
CA LYS A 143 1.81 5.84 16.96
C LYS A 143 0.81 6.16 18.07
N VAL A 144 -0.39 6.59 17.68
CA VAL A 144 -1.45 7.10 18.57
C VAL A 144 -2.41 6.00 19.03
N GLN A 145 -2.46 4.90 18.29
CA GLN A 145 -3.54 3.89 18.32
C GLN A 145 -3.83 3.32 19.71
N GLN A 146 -2.81 3.11 20.55
CA GLN A 146 -3.01 2.63 21.94
C GLN A 146 -3.80 3.60 22.82
N ARG A 147 -3.59 4.92 22.65
CA ARG A 147 -4.32 5.97 23.38
C ARG A 147 -5.69 6.20 22.74
N LEU A 148 -5.70 6.31 21.41
CA LEU A 148 -6.87 6.59 20.58
C LEU A 148 -7.96 5.51 20.76
N THR A 149 -7.60 4.22 20.77
CA THR A 149 -8.55 3.12 21.01
C THR A 149 -9.23 3.23 22.37
N ARG A 150 -8.47 3.48 23.44
CA ARG A 150 -9.01 3.64 24.80
C ARG A 150 -10.02 4.78 24.89
N GLU A 151 -9.72 5.94 24.28
CA GLU A 151 -10.65 7.07 24.30
C GLU A 151 -11.90 6.86 23.44
N LEU A 152 -11.79 6.17 22.30
CA LEU A 152 -12.97 5.81 21.50
C LEU A 152 -13.82 4.73 22.17
N GLU A 153 -13.23 3.75 22.86
CA GLU A 153 -13.99 2.72 23.58
C GLU A 153 -14.74 3.28 24.80
N LYS A 154 -14.26 4.39 25.41
CA LYS A 154 -15.06 5.17 26.39
C LYS A 154 -16.27 5.86 25.75
N LYS A 155 -16.16 6.34 24.51
CA LYS A 155 -17.24 7.01 23.78
C LYS A 155 -18.25 6.02 23.19
N PHE A 156 -17.77 4.87 22.74
CA PHE A 156 -18.55 3.77 22.19
C PHE A 156 -18.61 2.63 23.20
N SER A 157 -19.37 2.82 24.28
CA SER A 157 -19.64 1.76 25.27
C SER A 157 -20.08 0.47 24.59
N ASP A 158 -19.62 -0.66 25.13
CA ASP A 158 -19.91 -2.03 24.70
C ASP A 158 -19.50 -2.38 23.26
N ARG A 159 -18.75 -1.49 22.58
CA ARG A 159 -18.27 -1.68 21.21
C ARG A 159 -16.76 -1.66 21.12
N HIS A 160 -16.20 -2.74 20.60
CA HIS A 160 -14.76 -2.85 20.39
C HIS A 160 -14.32 -2.08 19.14
N VAL A 161 -13.35 -1.19 19.27
CA VAL A 161 -12.88 -0.34 18.15
C VAL A 161 -11.58 -0.90 17.58
N ILE A 162 -11.60 -1.23 16.29
CA ILE A 162 -10.48 -1.88 15.58
C ILE A 162 -10.12 -1.06 14.35
N PHE A 163 -8.83 -0.75 14.17
CA PHE A 163 -8.32 -0.03 13.00
C PHE A 163 -7.79 -0.99 11.95
N VAL A 164 -8.20 -0.81 10.69
CA VAL A 164 -7.76 -1.62 9.55
C VAL A 164 -7.34 -0.70 8.41
N ALA A 165 -6.16 -0.86 7.82
CA ALA A 165 -5.79 -0.03 6.66
C ALA A 165 -6.54 -0.46 5.40
N GLN A 166 -7.09 0.52 4.67
CA GLN A 166 -7.92 0.33 3.49
C GLN A 166 -7.10 -0.10 2.27
N ARG A 167 -7.01 -1.42 2.04
CA ARG A 167 -6.14 -2.02 1.02
C ARG A 167 -6.88 -2.44 -0.24
N ARG A 168 -6.36 -2.01 -1.40
CA ARG A 168 -6.87 -2.42 -2.72
C ARG A 168 -6.23 -3.71 -3.20
N ILE A 169 -7.02 -4.77 -3.27
CA ILE A 169 -6.67 -6.03 -3.95
C ILE A 169 -6.89 -5.87 -5.45
N LEU A 170 -5.91 -6.27 -6.27
CA LEU A 170 -6.08 -6.38 -7.73
C LEU A 170 -6.49 -7.81 -8.15
N GLY A 171 -7.02 -8.00 -9.36
CA GLY A 171 -7.16 -9.34 -9.93
C GLY A 171 -5.79 -10.00 -10.17
N LYS A 172 -5.73 -11.34 -10.24
CA LYS A 172 -4.59 -12.01 -10.88
C LYS A 172 -4.75 -11.77 -12.39
N PRO A 173 -3.76 -11.21 -13.11
CA PRO A 173 -3.85 -11.09 -14.56
C PRO A 173 -4.00 -12.50 -15.16
N GLY A 174 -5.07 -12.71 -15.91
CA GLY A 174 -5.32 -13.94 -16.66
C GLY A 174 -4.85 -13.80 -18.11
N ARG A 175 -4.94 -14.88 -18.90
CA ARG A 175 -4.48 -14.92 -20.30
C ARG A 175 -5.05 -13.80 -21.18
N HIS A 176 -6.27 -13.34 -20.90
CA HIS A 176 -6.97 -12.29 -21.64
C HIS A 176 -6.91 -10.90 -20.96
N SER A 177 -6.09 -10.68 -19.93
CA SER A 177 -6.07 -9.39 -19.23
C SER A 177 -5.37 -8.31 -20.06
N ARG A 178 -6.07 -7.21 -20.35
CA ARG A 178 -5.54 -6.03 -21.07
C ARG A 178 -4.57 -5.16 -20.24
N VAL A 179 -4.13 -5.63 -19.08
CA VAL A 179 -3.28 -4.89 -18.13
C VAL A 179 -1.82 -5.10 -18.51
N GLN A 180 -1.18 -4.08 -19.06
CA GLN A 180 0.24 -4.16 -19.48
C GLN A 180 1.23 -4.08 -18.31
N GLN A 181 0.87 -3.39 -17.22
CA GLN A 181 1.76 -3.22 -16.06
C GLN A 181 1.77 -4.45 -15.14
N PRO A 182 2.93 -4.86 -14.59
CA PRO A 182 3.00 -5.96 -13.64
C PRO A 182 2.26 -5.63 -12.34
N ARG A 183 1.53 -6.60 -11.78
CA ARG A 183 0.82 -6.46 -10.51
C ARG A 183 1.81 -6.35 -9.34
N PRO A 184 1.79 -5.26 -8.53
CA PRO A 184 2.65 -5.17 -7.35
C PRO A 184 2.31 -6.22 -6.29
N ARG A 185 3.34 -6.80 -5.66
CA ARG A 185 3.18 -7.84 -4.62
C ARG A 185 2.35 -7.37 -3.42
N SER A 186 2.47 -6.10 -3.03
CA SER A 186 1.65 -5.46 -1.98
C SER A 186 0.15 -5.43 -2.27
N ARG A 187 -0.26 -5.54 -3.54
CA ARG A 187 -1.66 -5.62 -3.98
C ARG A 187 -2.09 -7.07 -4.29
N THR A 188 -1.39 -8.06 -3.75
CA THR A 188 -1.79 -9.48 -3.82
C THR A 188 -2.80 -9.85 -2.73
N LEU A 189 -3.72 -10.78 -3.01
CA LEU A 189 -4.73 -11.23 -2.04
C LEU A 189 -4.04 -11.77 -0.77
N THR A 190 -3.02 -12.61 -0.93
CA THR A 190 -2.25 -13.18 0.20
C THR A 190 -1.60 -12.09 1.06
N ALA A 191 -0.82 -11.18 0.45
CA ALA A 191 -0.15 -10.11 1.20
C ALA A 191 -1.14 -9.14 1.87
N VAL A 192 -2.28 -8.84 1.24
CA VAL A 192 -3.33 -8.02 1.84
C VAL A 192 -3.99 -8.73 3.03
N HIS A 193 -4.30 -10.02 2.92
CA HIS A 193 -4.88 -10.79 4.01
C HIS A 193 -3.93 -10.94 5.21
N GLU A 194 -2.62 -10.96 4.98
CA GLU A 194 -1.59 -10.96 6.03
C GLU A 194 -1.45 -9.59 6.69
N ALA A 195 -1.42 -8.53 5.88
CA ALA A 195 -1.36 -7.17 6.39
C ALA A 195 -2.65 -6.74 7.14
N ILE A 196 -3.81 -7.33 6.83
CA ILE A 196 -5.05 -7.15 7.62
C ILE A 196 -4.95 -7.87 8.98
N LEU A 197 -4.41 -9.09 9.05
CA LEU A 197 -4.17 -9.77 10.34
C LEU A 197 -3.29 -8.92 11.26
N ALA A 198 -2.20 -8.37 10.72
CA ALA A 198 -1.27 -7.52 11.46
C ALA A 198 -1.80 -6.11 11.82
N ASP A 199 -2.95 -5.70 11.30
CA ASP A 199 -3.64 -4.46 11.71
C ASP A 199 -4.67 -4.73 12.80
N VAL A 200 -5.49 -5.78 12.62
CA VAL A 200 -6.55 -6.17 13.56
C VAL A 200 -5.97 -6.47 14.96
N VAL A 201 -4.77 -7.05 15.00
CA VAL A 201 -4.09 -7.54 16.20
C VAL A 201 -3.25 -6.47 16.92
N TYR A 202 -3.07 -5.27 16.35
CA TYR A 202 -2.28 -4.21 16.99
C TYR A 202 -2.92 -3.78 18.34
N PRO A 203 -2.18 -3.68 19.45
CA PRO A 203 -0.72 -3.47 19.55
C PRO A 203 0.16 -4.72 19.50
N THR A 204 -0.37 -5.92 19.71
CA THR A 204 0.45 -7.15 19.66
C THR A 204 1.08 -7.39 18.30
N GLU A 205 2.24 -8.02 18.33
CA GLU A 205 2.84 -8.64 17.15
C GLU A 205 2.47 -10.14 17.09
N ILE A 206 2.40 -10.69 15.87
CA ILE A 206 2.07 -12.10 15.65
C ILE A 206 3.38 -12.89 15.70
N THR A 207 3.58 -13.66 16.77
CA THR A 207 4.78 -14.48 16.99
C THR A 207 4.86 -15.67 16.03
N GLY A 208 3.71 -16.20 15.61
CA GLY A 208 3.65 -17.32 14.68
C GLY A 208 2.27 -17.51 14.06
N LYS A 209 2.22 -18.25 12.95
CA LYS A 209 0.98 -18.53 12.21
C LYS A 209 1.04 -19.93 11.62
N ARG A 210 0.09 -20.79 12.00
CA ARG A 210 -0.12 -22.12 11.39
C ARG A 210 -1.50 -22.20 10.77
N THR A 211 -1.64 -22.90 9.66
CA THR A 211 -2.97 -23.19 9.07
C THR A 211 -3.25 -24.67 9.25
N ARG A 212 -4.23 -25.03 10.08
CA ARG A 212 -4.75 -26.40 10.15
C ARG A 212 -5.71 -26.60 8.98
N VAL A 213 -5.53 -27.69 8.25
CA VAL A 213 -6.50 -28.17 7.26
C VAL A 213 -7.20 -29.39 7.89
N ALA A 214 -8.53 -29.42 7.87
CA ALA A 214 -9.29 -30.60 8.28
C ALA A 214 -9.40 -31.62 7.13
N THR A 215 -9.84 -32.84 7.44
CA THR A 215 -10.23 -33.88 6.47
C THR A 215 -11.21 -33.36 5.43
N ASP A 216 -12.13 -32.50 5.86
CA ASP A 216 -13.22 -31.92 5.06
C ASP A 216 -12.73 -30.73 4.20
N GLY A 217 -11.42 -30.49 4.16
CA GLY A 217 -10.79 -29.39 3.42
C GLY A 217 -10.92 -28.01 4.08
N SER A 218 -11.69 -27.87 5.16
CA SER A 218 -11.84 -26.62 5.91
C SER A 218 -10.51 -26.15 6.50
N LYS A 219 -10.28 -24.83 6.50
CA LYS A 219 -8.98 -24.23 6.86
C LYS A 219 -9.14 -23.28 8.04
N LEU A 220 -8.52 -23.64 9.16
CA LEU A 220 -8.49 -22.84 10.38
C LEU A 220 -7.09 -22.25 10.55
N ILE A 221 -6.99 -20.93 10.49
CA ILE A 221 -5.73 -20.23 10.76
C ILE A 221 -5.60 -20.08 12.28
N LYS A 222 -4.56 -20.67 12.88
CA LYS A 222 -4.18 -20.41 14.27
C LYS A 222 -3.06 -19.37 14.29
N CYS A 223 -3.35 -18.18 14.76
CA CYS A 223 -2.39 -17.10 14.98
C CYS A 223 -1.94 -17.13 16.43
N PHE A 224 -0.62 -17.09 16.64
CA PHE A 224 -0.02 -16.99 17.95
C PHE A 224 0.34 -15.53 18.25
N LEU A 225 0.02 -15.09 19.45
CA LEU A 225 0.32 -13.76 19.98
C LEU A 225 1.36 -13.86 21.09
N ASP A 226 2.10 -12.78 21.35
CA ASP A 226 3.00 -12.69 22.52
C ASP A 226 2.18 -12.73 23.83
N ALA A 227 2.64 -13.51 24.80
CA ALA A 227 1.95 -13.71 26.07
C ALA A 227 1.91 -12.45 26.95
N LYS A 228 2.87 -11.53 26.78
CA LYS A 228 2.99 -10.29 27.58
C LYS A 228 1.74 -9.40 27.54
N ASP A 229 1.04 -9.41 26.41
CA ASP A 229 -0.13 -8.56 26.16
C ASP A 229 -1.46 -9.26 26.46
N ALA A 230 -1.44 -10.50 26.95
CA ALA A 230 -2.64 -11.32 27.18
C ALA A 230 -3.70 -10.58 28.00
N THR A 231 -3.30 -10.04 29.16
CA THR A 231 -4.16 -9.28 30.09
C THR A 231 -4.86 -8.08 29.44
N SER A 232 -4.28 -7.50 28.38
CA SER A 232 -4.82 -6.31 27.69
C SER A 232 -5.67 -6.62 26.47
N LEU A 233 -5.64 -7.86 25.94
CA LEU A 233 -6.24 -8.19 24.63
C LEU A 233 -7.14 -9.44 24.64
N GLU A 234 -7.11 -10.26 25.68
CA GLU A 234 -7.94 -11.46 25.78
C GLU A 234 -9.43 -11.18 25.54
N TYR A 235 -9.96 -10.10 26.11
CA TYR A 235 -11.37 -9.70 25.93
C TYR A 235 -11.75 -9.25 24.51
N LYS A 236 -10.78 -9.10 23.59
CA LYS A 236 -11.00 -8.71 22.18
C LYS A 236 -10.87 -9.85 21.16
N LEU A 237 -10.40 -11.04 21.55
CA LEU A 237 -10.04 -12.10 20.60
C LEU A 237 -11.21 -12.54 19.70
N ASP A 238 -12.42 -12.67 20.25
CA ASP A 238 -13.62 -13.01 19.48
C ASP A 238 -14.01 -11.91 18.46
N SER A 239 -13.78 -10.65 18.82
CA SER A 239 -13.98 -9.49 17.93
C SER A 239 -12.98 -9.53 16.78
N PHE A 240 -11.71 -9.81 17.06
CA PHE A 240 -10.68 -9.96 16.03
C PHE A 240 -11.00 -11.08 15.04
N SER A 241 -11.48 -12.23 15.54
CA SER A 241 -11.91 -13.34 14.70
C SER A 241 -13.11 -12.95 13.82
N SER A 242 -14.14 -12.34 14.42
CA SER A 242 -15.37 -11.95 13.73
C SER A 242 -15.12 -10.88 12.66
N VAL A 243 -14.31 -9.85 12.95
CA VAL A 243 -13.91 -8.83 11.98
C VAL A 243 -13.09 -9.43 10.84
N TYR A 244 -12.09 -10.28 11.13
CA TYR A 244 -11.30 -10.90 10.06
C TYR A 244 -12.15 -11.81 9.16
N ARG A 245 -13.07 -12.57 9.76
CA ARG A 245 -14.02 -13.43 9.05
C ARG A 245 -14.93 -12.61 8.13
N LYS A 246 -15.48 -11.49 8.61
CA LYS A 246 -16.34 -10.60 7.81
C LYS A 246 -15.59 -9.95 6.65
N LEU A 247 -14.33 -9.56 6.84
CA LEU A 247 -13.53 -8.90 5.81
C LEU A 247 -12.92 -9.86 4.77
N THR A 248 -12.65 -11.11 5.15
CA THR A 248 -11.84 -12.03 4.32
C THR A 248 -12.49 -13.37 3.99
N GLY A 249 -13.60 -13.73 4.64
CA GLY A 249 -14.26 -15.03 4.52
C GLY A 249 -13.45 -16.21 5.08
N LYS A 250 -12.43 -15.96 5.92
CA LYS A 250 -11.55 -16.99 6.49
C LYS A 250 -11.66 -17.03 8.01
N ASP A 251 -11.68 -18.24 8.56
CA ASP A 251 -11.76 -18.46 10.00
C ASP A 251 -10.37 -18.41 10.65
N VAL A 252 -10.27 -17.65 11.74
CA VAL A 252 -9.05 -17.45 12.54
C VAL A 252 -9.34 -17.71 14.01
N SER A 253 -8.42 -18.42 14.67
CA SER A 253 -8.34 -18.52 16.13
C SER A 253 -7.05 -17.87 16.60
N PHE A 254 -7.15 -16.99 17.60
CA PHE A 254 -6.00 -16.37 18.26
C PHE A 254 -5.71 -17.12 19.55
N VAL A 255 -4.43 -17.35 19.84
CA VAL A 255 -3.97 -18.07 21.02
C VAL A 255 -2.69 -17.38 21.52
N PHE A 256 -2.59 -17.10 22.82
CA PHE A 256 -1.33 -16.64 23.40
C PHE A 256 -0.34 -17.80 23.48
N ARG A 257 0.93 -17.54 23.15
CA ARG A 257 1.99 -18.54 23.15
C ARG A 257 3.09 -18.05 24.09
N ASP A 258 3.21 -18.70 25.24
CA ASP A 258 4.42 -18.60 26.06
C ASP A 258 5.59 -19.12 25.22
N ALA A 259 6.69 -18.37 25.22
CA ALA A 259 7.81 -18.59 24.29
C ALA A 259 8.49 -19.97 24.47
N ASP A 260 8.32 -20.58 25.65
CA ASP A 260 9.12 -21.72 26.13
C ASP A 260 8.41 -23.07 26.03
N ALA A 261 7.14 -23.09 25.61
CA ALA A 261 6.37 -24.34 25.45
C ALA A 261 6.71 -25.05 24.14
N LEU A 262 7.89 -25.71 24.07
CA LEU A 262 8.32 -26.54 22.93
C LEU A 262 7.21 -27.48 22.42
#